data_AF-T1DT79-F1
#
_entry.id   AF-T1DT79-F1
#
_cell.length_a   1.000
_cell.length_b   1.000
_cell.length_c   1.000
_cell.angle_alpha   90.00
_cell.angle_beta   90.00
_cell.angle_gamma   90.00
#
_symmetry.space_group_name_H-M   'P 1'
#
loop_
_entity.id
_entity.type
_entity.pdbx_description
1 polymer ?
#
loop_
_entity_poly.entity_id
_entity_poly.type
_entity_poly.pdbx_seq_one_letter_code
_entity_poly.pdbx_strand_id
1 'polypeptide(L)' 'MISKTRCLIERTFGSIRRWFSGGRCRYRGLDKTHTQNILEAMVYNLKRMPRLIVLQAAK' A
#
# COMPACT_ATOMS: atom_id res chain seq x y z
N MET A 1 7.90 3.14 21.57
CA MET A 1 6.67 3.44 20.79
C MET A 1 6.96 3.62 19.29
N ILE A 2 8.08 4.26 18.90
CA ILE A 2 8.45 4.55 17.50
C ILE A 2 8.60 3.29 16.61
N SER A 3 9.17 2.21 17.14
CA SER A 3 9.44 0.97 16.38
C SER A 3 8.17 0.28 15.84
N LYS A 4 7.08 0.25 16.61
CA LYS A 4 5.82 -0.40 16.19
C LYS A 4 5.18 0.33 15.01
N THR A 5 5.14 1.66 15.05
CA THR A 5 4.57 2.48 13.97
C THR A 5 5.41 2.37 12.70
N ARG A 6 6.74 2.41 12.83
CA ARG A 6 7.66 2.23 11.70
C ARG A 6 7.48 0.86 11.03
N CYS A 7 7.35 -0.21 11.80
CA CYS A 7 7.12 -1.56 11.27
C CYS A 7 5.85 -1.65 10.41
N LEU A 8 4.75 -1.01 10.83
CA LEU A 8 3.49 -0.97 10.07
C LEU A 8 3.63 -0.21 8.75
N ILE A 9 4.35 0.92 8.78
CA ILE A 9 4.62 1.75 7.61
C ILE A 9 5.48 0.97 6.61
N GLU A 10 6.61 0.42 7.05
CA GLU A 10 7.53 -0.34 6.20
C GLU A 10 6.87 -1.58 5.58
N ARG A 11 6.03 -2.29 6.34
CA ARG A 11 5.25 -3.42 5.80
C ARG A 11 4.27 -3.00 4.72
N THR A 12 3.64 -1.84 4.88
CA THR A 12 2.67 -1.31 3.90
C THR A 12 3.37 -0.95 2.61
N PHE A 13 4.42 -0.12 2.67
CA PHE A 13 5.20 0.24 1.49
C PHE A 13 5.93 -0.96 0.87
N GLY A 14 6.42 -1.90 1.68
CA GLY A 14 7.00 -3.15 1.21
C GLY A 14 6.00 -4.03 0.45
N SER A 15 4.75 -4.06 0.89
CA SER A 15 3.68 -4.80 0.20
C SER A 15 3.27 -4.12 -1.12
N ILE A 16 3.18 -2.79 -1.14
CA ILE A 16 2.93 -2.01 -2.37
C ILE A 16 4.05 -2.27 -3.39
N ARG A 17 5.31 -2.21 -2.95
CA ARG A 17 6.48 -2.52 -3.78
C ARG A 17 6.48 -3.96 -4.29
N ARG A 18 6.09 -4.93 -3.48
CA ARG A 18 6.02 -6.35 -3.88
C ARG A 18 4.88 -6.64 -4.86
N TRP A 19 3.70 -6.08 -4.65
CA TRP A 19 2.50 -6.41 -5.45
C TRP A 19 2.37 -5.58 -6.72
N PHE A 20 2.79 -4.33 -6.69
CA PHE A 20 2.59 -3.37 -7.79
C PHE A 20 3.91 -2.90 -8.40
N SER A 21 5.05 -3.46 -7.96
CA SER A 21 6.38 -2.96 -8.33
C SER A 21 6.55 -1.46 -8.03
N GLY A 22 5.87 -0.99 -6.97
CA GLY A 22 5.89 0.40 -6.54
C GLY A 22 7.29 0.90 -6.19
N GLY A 23 7.46 2.22 -6.20
CA GLY A 23 8.78 2.86 -6.08
C GLY A 23 9.55 2.93 -7.41
N ARG A 24 8.94 2.50 -8.52
CA ARG A 24 9.41 2.79 -9.89
C ARG A 24 8.37 3.65 -10.59
N CYS A 25 8.82 4.77 -11.15
CA CYS A 25 7.98 5.63 -11.99
C CYS A 25 7.81 4.97 -13.36
N ARG A 26 6.68 4.30 -13.58
CA ARG A 26 6.37 3.67 -14.89
C ARG A 26 5.96 4.72 -15.90
N TYR A 27 5.24 5.73 -15.42
CA TYR A 27 4.81 6.86 -16.21
C TYR A 27 5.78 8.04 -16.04
N ARG A 28 6.07 8.74 -17.14
CA ARG A 28 6.91 9.95 -17.11
C ARG A 28 6.04 11.19 -16.88
N GLY A 29 6.51 12.09 -16.02
CA GLY A 29 5.83 13.33 -15.63
C GLY A 29 5.23 13.25 -14.22
N LEU A 30 5.30 14.36 -13.50
CA LEU A 30 4.89 14.45 -12.09
C LEU A 30 3.41 14.08 -11.87
N ASP A 31 2.53 14.55 -12.75
CA ASP A 31 1.09 14.27 -12.62
C ASP A 31 0.82 12.77 -12.75
N LYS A 32 1.47 12.12 -13.72
CA LYS A 32 1.25 10.69 -13.98
C LYS A 32 1.86 9.81 -12.88
N THR A 33 3.02 10.19 -12.33
CA THR A 33 3.62 9.48 -11.19
C THR A 33 2.80 9.68 -9.91
N HIS A 34 2.23 10.86 -9.71
CA HIS A 34 1.31 11.13 -8.61
C HIS A 34 0.05 10.26 -8.72
N THR A 35 -0.58 10.22 -9.90
CA THR A 35 -1.73 9.35 -10.15
C THR A 35 -1.38 7.87 -9.96
N GLN A 36 -0.21 7.42 -10.43
CA GLN A 36 0.27 6.04 -10.21
C GLN A 36 0.35 5.72 -8.72
N ASN A 37 0.99 6.58 -7.92
CA ASN A 37 1.13 6.37 -6.48
C ASN A 37 -0.23 6.34 -5.76
N ILE A 38 -1.16 7.24 -6.12
CA ILE A 38 -2.52 7.25 -5.56
C ILE A 38 -3.23 5.94 -5.88
N LEU A 39 -3.16 5.49 -7.15
CA LEU A 39 -3.82 4.27 -7.58
C LEU A 39 -3.24 3.04 -6.86
N GLU A 40 -1.91 2.94 -6.75
CA GLU A 40 -1.25 1.87 -6.01
C GLU A 40 -1.70 1.82 -4.53
N ALA A 41 -1.89 2.97 -3.90
CA ALA A 41 -2.40 3.06 -2.52
C ALA A 41 -3.87 2.63 -2.41
N MET A 42 -4.73 3.05 -3.35
CA MET A 42 -6.14 2.64 -3.39
C MET A 42 -6.28 1.13 -3.58
N VAL A 43 -5.56 0.56 -4.55
CA VAL A 43 -5.61 -0.89 -4.84
C VAL A 43 -5.03 -1.69 -3.68
N TYR A 44 -3.99 -1.20 -3.00
CA TYR A 44 -3.49 -1.82 -1.77
C TYR A 44 -4.58 -1.91 -0.68
N ASN A 45 -5.31 -0.82 -0.44
CA ASN A 45 -6.39 -0.80 0.54
C ASN A 45 -7.48 -1.80 0.17
N LEU A 46 -7.96 -1.79 -1.08
CA LEU A 46 -8.96 -2.75 -1.57
C LEU A 46 -8.52 -4.20 -1.38
N LYS A 47 -7.27 -4.53 -1.74
CA LYS A 47 -6.70 -5.88 -1.55
C LYS A 47 -6.52 -6.26 -0.08
N ARG A 48 -6.48 -5.28 0.83
CA ARG A 48 -6.36 -5.49 2.28
C ARG A 48 -7.73 -5.67 2.96
N MET A 49 -8.80 -5.05 2.45
CA MET A 49 -10.13 -5.05 3.07
C MET A 49 -10.66 -6.46 3.41
N PRO A 50 -10.58 -7.50 2.55
CA PRO A 50 -11.10 -8.82 2.90
C PRO A 50 -10.47 -9.40 4.16
N ARG A 51 -9.15 -9.19 4.36
CA ARG A 51 -8.46 -9.64 5.58
C ARG A 51 -8.93 -8.89 6.82
N LEU A 52 -9.26 -7.60 6.71
CA LEU A 52 -9.75 -6.82 7.84
C LEU A 52 -11.14 -7.27 8.26
N ILE A 53 -12.03 -7.55 7.30
CA ILE A 53 -13.37 -8.06 7.56
C ILE A 53 -13.30 -9.42 8.25
N VAL A 54 -12.46 -10.33 7.76
CA VAL A 54 -12.26 -11.66 8.39
C VAL A 54 -11.69 -11.51 9.82
N LEU A 55 -10.70 -10.65 10.02
CA LEU A 55 -10.14 -10.40 11.35
C LEU A 55 -11.16 -9.78 12.32
N GLN A 56 -12.08 -8.95 11.82
CA GLN A 56 -13.13 -8.35 12.62
C GLN A 56 -14.26 -9.33 12.94
N ALA A 57 -14.57 -10.26 12.03
CA ALA A 57 -15.56 -11.32 12.26
C ALA A 57 -15.06 -12.42 13.21
N ALA A 58 -13.74 -12.63 13.30
CA ALA A 58 -13.13 -13.60 14.21
C ALA A 58 -12.91 -13.05 15.64
N LYS A 59 -13.34 -11.82 15.91
CA LYS A 59 -13.22 -11.13 17.19
C LYS A 59 -14.57 -11.08 17.88
#